data_AF-A0A517LDS1-F1
#
_entry.id   AF-A0A517LDS1-F1
#
_cell.length_a   1.000
_cell.length_b   1.000
_cell.length_c   1.000
_cell.angle_alpha   90.00
_cell.angle_beta   90.00
_cell.angle_gamma   90.00
#
_symmetry.space_group_name_H-M   'P 1'
#
loop_
_entity.id
_entity.type
_entity.pdbx_description
1 polymer ?
#
loop_
_entity_poly.entity_id
_entity_poly.type
_entity_poly.pdbx_seq_one_letter_code
_entity_poly.pdbx_strand_id
1 'polypeptide(L)'
;MNPQAILNKYECRTLPRRFWRVNDTVSRVHSDAEHCLTSESQLEPITEQEFKEAIENHFAWKNRTKASCFQSVFSNKAHARDWAFERLESLERRYKCKEEDLGIVRLEIGSAKLKKHTWIFDAEEMVASLGLKAKPSSGEHLVYLEIPSKAVVARSKLCELRKESRNIPVAEDDGYDAEDELSGKDDEGSQQREQEEAPLRIRTGLSQATERSSLHLGDLDLSDG
;
A
#
# COMPACT_ATOMS: atom_id res chain seq x y z
N MET A 1 5.98 -16.35 -21.89
CA MET A 1 6.85 -16.72 -20.75
C MET A 1 5.94 -17.33 -19.68
N ASN A 2 6.38 -18.31 -18.90
CA ASN A 2 5.54 -18.84 -17.80
C ASN A 2 5.36 -17.72 -16.75
N PRO A 3 4.13 -17.38 -16.30
CA PRO A 3 3.91 -16.37 -15.26
C PRO A 3 4.81 -16.55 -14.03
N GLN A 4 5.01 -17.80 -13.62
CA GLN A 4 5.87 -18.14 -12.48
C GLN A 4 7.33 -17.73 -12.71
N ALA A 5 7.83 -17.74 -13.95
CA ALA A 5 9.19 -17.34 -14.24
C ALA A 5 9.41 -15.85 -13.98
N ILE A 6 8.39 -15.02 -14.22
CA ILE A 6 8.44 -13.59 -13.92
C ILE A 6 8.37 -13.37 -12.41
N LEU A 7 7.44 -14.04 -11.72
CA LEU A 7 7.31 -13.92 -10.27
C LEU A 7 8.59 -14.39 -9.55
N ASN A 8 9.16 -15.53 -9.95
CA ASN A 8 10.41 -16.05 -9.37
C ASN A 8 11.62 -15.12 -9.61
N LYS A 9 11.62 -14.33 -10.68
CA LYS A 9 12.74 -13.42 -11.00
C LYS A 9 12.89 -12.31 -9.95
N TYR A 10 11.79 -11.85 -9.37
CA TYR A 10 11.74 -10.70 -8.47
C TYR A 10 11.47 -11.08 -7.01
N GLU A 11 11.22 -12.35 -6.71
CA GLU A 11 10.93 -12.84 -5.36
C GLU A 11 12.05 -12.49 -4.36
N CYS A 12 11.66 -12.07 -3.15
CA CYS A 12 12.58 -11.81 -2.06
C CYS A 12 13.47 -13.02 -1.78
N ARG A 13 14.79 -12.80 -1.73
CA ARG A 13 15.74 -13.84 -1.35
C ARG A 13 15.72 -14.15 0.15
N THR A 14 15.41 -13.16 0.96
CA THR A 14 15.36 -13.26 2.42
C THR A 14 14.10 -12.62 2.94
N LEU A 15 13.32 -13.37 3.72
CA LEU A 15 12.07 -12.87 4.28
C LEU A 15 12.24 -12.49 5.76
N PRO A 16 11.71 -11.32 6.18
CA PRO A 16 11.48 -11.03 7.59
C PRO A 16 10.69 -12.15 8.26
N ARG A 17 10.92 -12.39 9.57
CA ARG A 17 10.19 -13.42 10.33
C ARG A 17 8.70 -13.10 10.48
N ARG A 18 8.36 -11.81 10.47
CA ARG A 18 7.02 -11.28 10.67
C ARG A 18 6.79 -10.11 9.73
N PHE A 19 5.55 -9.98 9.32
CA PHE A 19 5.04 -8.81 8.63
C PHE A 19 3.83 -8.25 9.37
N TRP A 20 3.50 -6.99 9.09
CA TRP A 20 2.33 -6.33 9.59
C TRP A 20 1.54 -5.73 8.43
N ARG A 21 0.23 -5.97 8.38
CA ARG A 21 -0.67 -5.44 7.36
C ARG A 21 -1.72 -4.57 8.02
N VAL A 22 -1.95 -3.38 7.50
CA VAL A 22 -3.11 -2.57 7.86
C VAL A 22 -4.27 -2.99 6.97
N ASN A 23 -5.40 -3.32 7.57
CA ASN A 23 -6.63 -3.68 6.88
C ASN A 23 -7.76 -2.76 7.37
N ASP A 24 -8.63 -2.32 6.49
CA ASP A 24 -9.77 -1.46 6.82
C ASP A 24 -11.06 -1.99 6.16
N THR A 25 -12.24 -1.67 6.69
CA THR A 25 -13.52 -2.20 6.15
C THR A 25 -13.87 -1.62 4.79
N VAL A 26 -13.24 -0.50 4.41
CA VAL A 26 -13.42 0.16 3.12
C VAL A 26 -12.50 -0.46 2.06
N SER A 27 -11.41 -1.09 2.49
CA SER A 27 -10.48 -1.81 1.63
C SER A 27 -11.20 -3.04 1.08
N ARG A 28 -11.18 -3.21 -0.25
CA ARG A 28 -11.93 -4.25 -0.97
C ARG A 28 -11.26 -5.63 -0.84
N VAL A 29 -10.66 -5.91 0.31
CA VAL A 29 -10.10 -7.21 0.62
C VAL A 29 -11.26 -8.07 1.09
N HIS A 30 -11.67 -9.01 0.24
CA HIS A 30 -12.68 -9.99 0.62
C HIS A 30 -12.08 -10.90 1.70
N SER A 31 -12.55 -10.76 2.94
CA SER A 31 -12.42 -11.84 3.92
C SER A 31 -13.51 -12.84 3.58
N ASP A 32 -13.14 -13.96 2.99
CA ASP A 32 -14.05 -15.10 2.84
C ASP A 32 -14.36 -15.75 4.21
N ALA A 33 -15.24 -16.75 4.20
CA ALA A 33 -15.61 -17.54 5.38
C ALA A 33 -14.41 -18.29 5.99
N GLU A 34 -13.30 -18.41 5.27
CA GLU A 34 -12.04 -19.00 5.74
C GLU A 34 -11.03 -17.95 6.25
N HIS A 35 -11.41 -16.67 6.23
CA HIS A 35 -10.62 -15.49 6.64
C HIS A 35 -9.31 -15.28 5.86
N CYS A 36 -9.21 -15.79 4.64
CA CYS A 36 -8.08 -15.50 3.77
C CYS A 36 -8.15 -14.03 3.31
N LEU A 37 -7.00 -13.37 3.23
CA LEU A 37 -6.92 -12.04 2.64
C LEU A 37 -6.54 -12.23 1.18
N THR A 38 -7.50 -11.97 0.29
CA THR A 38 -7.30 -12.11 -1.15
C THR A 38 -7.22 -10.73 -1.80
N SER A 39 -6.31 -10.58 -2.76
CA SER A 39 -6.15 -9.37 -3.56
C SER A 39 -7.41 -9.09 -4.38
N GLU A 40 -7.63 -7.82 -4.69
CA GLU A 40 -8.80 -7.36 -5.46
C GLU A 40 -8.78 -7.91 -6.90
N SER A 41 -7.59 -8.15 -7.45
CA SER A 41 -7.38 -8.69 -8.79
C SER A 41 -6.65 -10.04 -8.72
N GLN A 42 -7.01 -10.94 -9.63
CA GLN A 42 -6.32 -12.21 -9.87
C GLN A 42 -5.44 -12.15 -11.13
N LEU A 43 -5.00 -10.95 -11.51
CA LEU A 43 -4.15 -10.73 -12.69
C LEU A 43 -2.85 -11.52 -12.57
N GLU A 44 -2.64 -12.45 -13.51
CA GLU A 44 -1.41 -13.22 -13.69
C GLU A 44 -0.54 -12.62 -14.81
N PRO A 45 0.58 -11.95 -14.48
CA PRO A 45 1.43 -11.33 -15.49
C PRO A 45 2.19 -12.39 -16.30
N ILE A 46 1.97 -12.44 -17.62
CA ILE A 46 2.66 -13.34 -18.55
C ILE A 46 3.88 -12.68 -19.21
N THR A 47 4.01 -11.36 -19.07
CA THR A 47 5.16 -10.57 -19.52
C THR A 47 5.71 -9.67 -18.42
N GLU A 48 6.99 -9.31 -18.51
CA GLU A 48 7.61 -8.36 -17.58
C GLU A 48 6.95 -6.97 -17.65
N GLN A 49 6.48 -6.57 -18.84
CA GLN A 49 5.76 -5.32 -19.02
C GLN A 49 4.42 -5.31 -18.26
N GLU A 50 3.64 -6.39 -18.32
CA GLU A 50 2.41 -6.51 -17.53
C GLU A 50 2.68 -6.51 -16.02
N PHE A 51 3.76 -7.17 -15.59
CA PHE A 51 4.17 -7.15 -14.17
C PHE A 51 4.53 -5.73 -13.72
N LYS A 52 5.32 -5.02 -14.53
CA LYS A 52 5.69 -3.63 -14.33
C LYS A 52 4.45 -2.73 -14.19
N GLU A 53 3.51 -2.83 -15.12
CA GLU A 53 2.26 -2.07 -15.10
C GLU A 53 1.41 -2.40 -13.87
N ALA A 54 1.35 -3.67 -13.47
CA ALA A 54 0.60 -4.08 -12.28
C ALA A 54 1.18 -3.45 -11.00
N ILE A 55 2.50 -3.35 -10.89
CA ILE A 55 3.20 -2.74 -9.76
C ILE A 55 3.03 -1.21 -9.79
N GLU A 56 3.21 -0.56 -10.94
CA GLU A 56 2.97 0.89 -11.07
C GLU A 56 1.53 1.25 -10.67
N ASN A 57 0.55 0.48 -11.13
CA ASN A 57 -0.85 0.68 -10.75
C ASN A 57 -1.08 0.41 -9.25
N HIS A 58 -0.36 -0.54 -8.64
CA HIS A 58 -0.44 -0.78 -7.19
C HIS A 58 -0.02 0.46 -6.39
N PHE A 59 1.10 1.09 -6.74
CA PHE A 59 1.60 2.29 -6.06
C PHE A 59 0.83 3.57 -6.42
N ALA A 60 0.00 3.57 -7.45
CA ALA A 60 -0.83 4.71 -7.84
C ALA A 60 -2.06 4.91 -6.92
N TRP A 61 -1.94 4.72 -5.60
CA TRP A 61 -3.05 4.65 -4.63
C TRP A 61 -4.16 5.71 -4.79
N LYS A 62 -3.80 6.98 -5.04
CA LYS A 62 -4.77 8.08 -5.19
C LYS A 62 -5.50 8.08 -6.53
N ASN A 63 -4.86 7.56 -7.58
CA ASN A 63 -5.32 7.58 -8.97
C ASN A 63 -5.43 6.16 -9.55
N ARG A 64 -5.61 5.16 -8.69
CA ARG A 64 -5.58 3.76 -9.09
C ARG A 64 -6.79 3.48 -9.97
N THR A 65 -6.54 3.05 -11.21
CA THR A 65 -7.59 2.78 -12.19
C THR A 65 -7.99 1.31 -12.22
N LYS A 66 -7.09 0.40 -11.86
CA LYS A 66 -7.33 -1.05 -11.83
C LYS A 66 -7.18 -1.63 -10.43
N ALA A 67 -7.95 -2.66 -10.12
CA ALA A 67 -7.74 -3.47 -8.92
C ALA A 67 -6.33 -4.06 -8.91
N SER A 68 -5.72 -4.17 -7.74
CA SER A 68 -4.36 -4.69 -7.61
C SER A 68 -4.35 -6.17 -7.25
N CYS A 69 -3.41 -6.92 -7.82
CA CYS A 69 -3.09 -8.31 -7.45
C CYS A 69 -2.07 -8.41 -6.29
N PHE A 70 -1.65 -7.27 -5.73
CA PHE A 70 -0.71 -7.22 -4.63
C PHE A 70 -1.35 -6.71 -3.33
N GLN A 71 -0.81 -7.18 -2.23
CA GLN A 71 -1.16 -6.78 -0.88
C GLN A 71 0.07 -6.22 -0.17
N SER A 72 0.05 -4.91 0.14
CA SER A 72 1.11 -4.30 0.95
C SER A 72 1.13 -4.88 2.36
N VAL A 73 2.33 -5.26 2.79
CA VAL A 73 2.67 -5.62 4.17
C VAL A 73 3.97 -4.92 4.55
N PHE A 74 4.22 -4.71 5.83
CA PHE A 74 5.39 -4.00 6.33
C PHE A 74 6.23 -4.92 7.20
N SER A 75 7.55 -4.81 7.09
CA SER A 75 8.50 -5.51 7.97
C SER A 75 8.74 -4.79 9.31
N ASN A 76 8.23 -3.56 9.46
CA ASN A 76 8.35 -2.75 10.67
C ASN A 76 6.97 -2.56 11.33
N LYS A 77 6.84 -3.04 12.58
CA LYS A 77 5.62 -2.95 13.39
C LYS A 77 5.19 -1.50 13.65
N ALA A 78 6.14 -0.62 13.95
CA ALA A 78 5.88 0.79 14.24
C ALA A 78 5.42 1.53 12.98
N HIS A 79 6.06 1.26 11.84
CA HIS A 79 5.63 1.84 10.56
C HIS A 79 4.19 1.40 10.22
N ALA A 80 3.85 0.11 10.34
CA ALA A 80 2.48 -0.35 10.12
C ALA A 80 1.46 0.29 11.07
N ARG A 81 1.86 0.63 12.30
CA ARG A 81 1.03 1.36 13.26
C ARG A 81 0.80 2.79 12.77
N ASP A 82 1.85 3.50 12.41
CA ASP A 82 1.76 4.91 11.99
C ASP A 82 0.93 5.03 10.71
N TRP A 83 1.13 4.10 9.77
CA TRP A 83 0.30 3.97 8.57
C TRP A 83 -1.19 3.75 8.88
N ALA A 84 -1.52 2.99 9.93
CA ALA A 84 -2.92 2.78 10.34
C ALA A 84 -3.57 4.09 10.83
N PHE A 85 -2.81 4.97 11.50
CA PHE A 85 -3.30 6.27 11.93
C PHE A 85 -3.40 7.28 10.78
N GLU A 86 -2.44 7.32 9.87
CA GLU A 86 -2.55 8.13 8.64
C GLU A 86 -3.77 7.69 7.80
N ARG A 87 -4.00 6.38 7.72
CA ARG A 87 -5.15 5.82 7.02
C ARG A 87 -6.46 6.22 7.68
N LEU A 88 -6.53 6.19 9.01
CA LEU A 88 -7.68 6.69 9.77
C LEU A 88 -7.98 8.14 9.40
N GLU A 89 -7.00 9.04 9.53
CA GLU A 89 -7.18 10.46 9.23
C GLU A 89 -7.65 10.70 7.78
N SER A 90 -7.08 9.96 6.83
CA SER A 90 -7.49 10.05 5.43
C SER A 90 -8.93 9.58 5.20
N LEU A 91 -9.38 8.54 5.89
CA LEU A 91 -10.72 7.98 5.74
C LEU A 91 -11.77 8.84 6.45
N GLU A 92 -11.49 9.34 7.65
CA GLU A 92 -12.35 10.29 8.36
C GLU A 92 -12.59 11.56 7.53
N ARG A 93 -11.52 12.11 6.93
CA ARG A 93 -11.63 13.28 6.03
C ARG A 93 -12.50 13.00 4.81
N ARG A 94 -12.37 11.81 4.21
CA ARG A 94 -13.05 11.44 2.96
C ARG A 94 -14.52 11.08 3.17
N TYR A 95 -14.83 10.34 4.23
CA TYR A 95 -16.14 9.74 4.46
C TYR A 95 -16.95 10.42 5.57
N LYS A 96 -16.33 11.32 6.36
CA LYS A 96 -16.97 12.02 7.48
C LYS A 96 -17.64 11.07 8.49
N CYS A 97 -17.03 9.92 8.72
CA CYS A 97 -17.47 8.91 9.70
C CYS A 97 -16.49 8.82 10.86
N LYS A 98 -16.88 8.11 11.92
CA LYS A 98 -16.03 7.93 13.10
C LYS A 98 -15.09 6.74 12.91
N GLU A 99 -14.00 6.73 13.65
CA GLU A 99 -13.06 5.60 13.74
C GLU A 99 -13.75 4.23 13.87
N GLU A 100 -14.80 4.15 14.70
CA GLU A 100 -15.54 2.92 14.97
C GLU A 100 -16.14 2.31 13.68
N ASP A 101 -16.53 3.15 12.73
CA ASP A 101 -17.19 2.75 11.49
C ASP A 101 -16.18 2.21 10.44
N LEU A 102 -14.92 2.62 10.55
CA LEU A 102 -13.86 2.33 9.58
C LEU A 102 -13.19 0.97 9.78
N GLY A 103 -13.42 0.34 10.93
CA GLY A 103 -12.96 -1.02 11.25
C GLY A 103 -11.49 -1.30 10.95
N ILE A 104 -10.63 -0.29 11.14
CA ILE A 104 -9.19 -0.40 10.87
C ILE A 104 -8.54 -1.33 11.89
N VAL A 105 -7.80 -2.31 11.40
CA VAL A 105 -7.05 -3.28 12.19
C VAL A 105 -5.63 -3.44 11.63
N ARG A 106 -4.68 -3.71 12.52
CA ARG A 106 -3.35 -4.20 12.15
C ARG A 106 -3.33 -5.72 12.33
N LEU A 107 -2.97 -6.43 11.28
CA LEU A 107 -2.78 -7.87 11.27
C LEU A 107 -1.29 -8.16 11.38
N GLU A 108 -0.94 -9.10 12.23
CA GLU A 108 0.41 -9.65 12.30
C GLU A 108 0.45 -10.96 11.51
N ILE A 109 1.42 -11.09 10.63
CA ILE A 109 1.57 -12.21 9.70
C ILE A 109 2.88 -12.92 10.00
N GLY A 110 2.81 -14.22 10.29
CA GLY A 110 3.98 -15.06 10.48
C GLY A 110 4.46 -15.62 9.15
N SER A 111 5.64 -15.21 8.70
CA SER A 111 6.17 -15.59 7.37
C SER A 111 6.35 -17.09 7.20
N ALA A 112 6.71 -17.80 8.27
CA ALA A 112 6.83 -19.26 8.28
C ALA A 112 5.51 -20.02 8.04
N LYS A 113 4.36 -19.33 8.18
CA LYS A 113 3.02 -19.90 7.96
C LYS A 113 2.43 -19.55 6.59
N LEU A 114 3.12 -18.72 5.82
CA LEU A 114 2.77 -18.45 4.42
C LEU A 114 2.93 -19.74 3.60
N LYS A 115 2.17 -19.89 2.52
CA LYS A 115 2.23 -21.09 1.67
C LYS A 115 3.63 -21.13 1.01
N LYS A 116 4.12 -22.34 0.70
CA LYS A 116 5.43 -22.54 0.01
C LYS A 116 5.52 -21.83 -1.36
N HIS A 117 4.39 -21.41 -1.91
CA HIS A 117 4.26 -20.72 -3.19
C HIS A 117 3.64 -19.33 -3.05
N THR A 118 3.78 -18.69 -1.89
CA THR A 118 3.44 -17.28 -1.72
C THR A 118 4.62 -16.44 -2.19
N TRP A 119 4.48 -15.77 -3.34
CA TRP A 119 5.48 -14.81 -3.80
C TRP A 119 5.39 -13.52 -3.01
N ILE A 120 6.55 -13.08 -2.51
CA ILE A 120 6.70 -11.85 -1.75
C ILE A 120 7.83 -11.06 -2.39
N PHE A 121 7.62 -9.76 -2.53
CA PHE A 121 8.55 -8.87 -3.18
C PHE A 121 8.94 -7.72 -2.27
N ASP A 122 10.22 -7.37 -2.26
CA ASP A 122 10.68 -6.15 -1.60
C ASP A 122 10.31 -4.98 -2.50
N ALA A 123 9.54 -4.04 -1.96
CA ALA A 123 8.96 -2.97 -2.77
C ALA A 123 10.03 -2.02 -3.32
N GLU A 124 11.08 -1.74 -2.53
CA GLU A 124 12.18 -0.86 -2.93
C GLU A 124 13.04 -1.53 -4.01
N GLU A 125 13.39 -2.81 -3.82
CA GLU A 125 14.16 -3.59 -4.79
C GLU A 125 13.39 -3.74 -6.12
N MET A 126 12.08 -3.99 -6.08
CA MET A 126 11.26 -4.09 -7.29
C MET A 126 11.17 -2.77 -8.05
N VAL A 127 10.92 -1.67 -7.35
CA VAL A 127 10.87 -0.34 -7.97
C VAL A 127 12.19 -0.01 -8.64
N ALA A 128 13.31 -0.28 -7.97
CA ALA A 128 14.64 -0.05 -8.54
C ALA A 128 14.92 -0.95 -9.76
N SER A 129 14.69 -2.26 -9.63
CA SER A 129 14.99 -3.25 -10.68
C SER A 129 14.15 -3.07 -11.94
N LEU A 130 12.89 -2.66 -11.81
CA LEU A 130 11.99 -2.41 -12.94
C LEU A 130 12.08 -0.97 -13.48
N GLY A 131 12.91 -0.12 -12.87
CA GLY A 131 13.06 1.29 -13.26
C GLY A 131 11.76 2.08 -13.12
N LEU A 132 11.03 1.86 -12.02
CA LEU A 132 9.77 2.55 -11.72
C LEU A 132 10.05 3.89 -11.03
N LYS A 133 9.12 4.84 -11.20
CA LYS A 133 9.15 6.14 -10.49
C LYS A 133 8.37 6.14 -9.18
N ALA A 134 7.80 5.01 -8.80
CA ALA A 134 7.04 4.86 -7.56
C ALA A 134 7.95 5.08 -6.34
N LYS A 135 7.35 5.52 -5.23
CA LYS A 135 8.04 5.67 -3.94
C LYS A 135 7.35 4.75 -2.93
N PRO A 136 7.85 3.52 -2.76
CA PRO A 136 7.30 2.62 -1.77
C PRO A 136 7.64 3.13 -0.36
N SER A 137 6.86 2.68 0.62
CA SER A 137 7.13 2.97 2.02
C SER A 137 8.32 2.13 2.52
N SER A 138 9.13 2.68 3.43
CA SER A 138 10.29 1.95 3.98
C SER A 138 9.89 0.63 4.62
N GLY A 139 10.54 -0.46 4.18
CA GLY A 139 10.27 -1.82 4.64
C GLY A 139 8.92 -2.38 4.17
N GLU A 140 8.27 -1.76 3.19
CA GLU A 140 7.10 -2.29 2.50
C GLU A 140 7.47 -3.50 1.63
N HIS A 141 6.64 -4.52 1.68
CA HIS A 141 6.72 -5.72 0.85
C HIS A 141 5.37 -5.95 0.20
N LEU A 142 5.37 -6.55 -0.99
CA LEU A 142 4.18 -6.87 -1.74
C LEU A 142 3.95 -8.38 -1.72
N VAL A 143 2.84 -8.83 -1.14
CA VAL A 143 2.41 -10.23 -1.23
C VAL A 143 1.51 -10.39 -2.45
N TYR A 144 1.83 -11.36 -3.31
CA TYR A 144 1.03 -11.67 -4.49
C TYR A 144 -0.19 -12.53 -4.15
N LEU A 145 -1.35 -12.11 -4.64
CA LEU A 145 -2.65 -12.75 -4.51
C LEU A 145 -3.18 -12.92 -3.09
N GLU A 146 -2.63 -13.84 -2.31
CA GLU A 146 -3.31 -14.34 -1.11
C GLU A 146 -2.38 -14.38 0.12
N ILE A 147 -2.91 -13.93 1.26
CA ILE A 147 -2.36 -14.21 2.59
C ILE A 147 -3.32 -15.19 3.27
N PRO A 148 -2.90 -16.44 3.52
CA PRO A 148 -3.77 -17.44 4.11
C PRO A 148 -4.09 -17.08 5.56
N SER A 149 -5.31 -17.34 6.00
CA SER A 149 -5.78 -17.00 7.36
C SER A 149 -4.89 -17.57 8.47
N LYS A 150 -4.40 -18.80 8.31
CA LYS A 150 -3.46 -19.44 9.25
C LYS A 150 -2.15 -18.67 9.46
N ALA A 151 -1.76 -17.83 8.50
CA ALA A 151 -0.57 -16.99 8.62
C ALA A 151 -0.82 -15.73 9.44
N VAL A 152 -2.08 -15.31 9.61
CA VAL A 152 -2.45 -14.24 10.53
C VAL A 152 -2.35 -14.76 11.96
N VAL A 153 -1.35 -14.29 12.69
CA VAL A 153 -1.05 -14.75 14.06
C VAL A 153 -1.65 -13.86 15.14
N ALA A 154 -1.91 -12.59 14.84
CA ALA A 154 -2.56 -11.66 15.73
C ALA A 154 -3.33 -10.58 14.97
N ARG A 155 -4.31 -9.98 15.65
CA ARG A 155 -5.09 -8.84 15.16
C ARG A 155 -5.14 -7.80 16.27
N SER A 156 -4.82 -6.56 15.95
CA SER A 156 -4.89 -5.43 16.87
C SER A 156 -5.84 -4.36 16.34
N LYS A 157 -6.77 -3.89 17.17
CA LYS A 157 -7.64 -2.75 16.85
C LYS A 157 -6.91 -1.43 17.12
N LEU A 158 -7.33 -0.34 16.48
CA LEU A 158 -6.74 0.99 16.70
C LEU A 158 -6.65 1.41 18.18
N CYS A 159 -7.69 1.12 18.98
CA CYS A 159 -7.69 1.44 20.41
C CYS A 159 -6.59 0.71 21.21
N GLU A 160 -6.14 -0.46 20.75
CA GLU A 160 -5.01 -1.19 21.32
C GLU A 160 -3.69 -0.60 20.82
N LEU A 161 -3.60 -0.23 19.55
CA LEU A 161 -2.43 0.42 18.96
C LEU A 161 -2.08 1.73 19.65
N ARG A 162 -3.08 2.53 20.07
CA ARG A 162 -2.86 3.75 20.86
C ARG A 162 -2.19 3.48 22.21
N LYS A 163 -2.48 2.33 22.82
CA LYS A 163 -1.88 1.94 24.11
C LYS A 163 -0.42 1.53 23.92
N GLU A 164 -0.07 0.92 22.79
CA GLU A 164 1.32 0.55 22.48
C GLU A 164 2.25 1.79 22.46
N SER A 165 1.77 2.94 21.98
CA SER A 165 2.57 4.17 21.92
C SER A 165 2.93 4.77 23.29
N ARG A 166 2.16 4.47 24.34
CA ARG A 166 2.39 5.00 25.69
C ARG A 166 3.47 4.24 26.48
N ASN A 167 3.91 3.08 25.96
CA ASN A 167 4.85 2.19 26.64
C ASN A 167 6.25 2.22 26.02
N ILE A 168 6.56 3.17 25.13
CA ILE A 168 7.94 3.38 24.68
C ILE A 168 8.68 3.99 25.88
N PRO A 169 9.67 3.30 26.47
CA PRO A 169 10.49 3.90 27.51
C PRO A 169 11.08 5.18 26.91
N VAL A 170 10.78 6.32 27.53
CA VAL A 170 11.53 7.55 27.25
C VAL A 170 12.97 7.16 27.54
N ALA A 171 13.81 7.12 26.50
CA ALA A 171 15.24 6.93 26.70
C ALA A 171 15.64 7.98 27.74
N GLU A 172 16.14 7.52 28.89
CA GLU A 172 16.66 8.41 29.92
C GLU A 172 17.68 9.30 29.21
N ASP A 173 17.34 10.58 29.16
CA ASP A 173 18.18 11.66 28.65
C ASP A 173 19.46 11.64 29.48
N ASP A 174 20.46 10.91 28.98
CA ASP A 174 21.79 10.82 29.55
C ASP A 174 22.51 12.13 29.22
N GLY A 175 22.07 13.19 29.91
CA GLY A 175 22.47 14.58 29.71
C GLY A 175 23.91 14.71 29.22
N TYR A 176 24.05 14.85 27.90
CA TYR A 176 25.29 15.31 27.30
C TYR A 176 25.30 16.83 27.47
N ASP A 177 26.05 17.29 28.46
CA ASP A 177 26.52 18.67 28.58
C ASP A 177 27.28 19.04 27.28
N ALA A 178 26.56 19.66 26.35
CA ALA A 178 27.11 20.21 25.12
C ALA A 178 27.63 21.63 25.40
N GLU A 179 28.79 21.70 26.06
CA GLU A 179 29.66 22.87 26.02
C GLU A 179 30.72 22.59 24.94
N ASP A 180 30.43 22.97 23.68
CA ASP A 180 31.50 23.30 22.74
C ASP A 180 31.06 24.49 21.90
N GLU A 181 31.47 25.66 22.36
CA GLU A 181 31.62 26.85 21.55
C GLU A 181 32.48 26.54 20.32
N LEU A 182 32.11 27.10 19.17
CA LEU A 182 33.00 27.74 18.17
C LEU A 182 32.16 27.97 16.91
N SER A 183 31.69 29.20 16.69
CA SER A 183 32.46 30.24 15.99
C SER A 183 32.56 29.99 14.48
N GLY A 184 31.80 30.77 13.71
CA GLY A 184 32.38 31.40 12.53
C GLY A 184 31.61 31.31 11.22
N LYS A 185 31.04 32.47 10.87
CA LYS A 185 31.09 33.14 9.56
C LYS A 185 30.14 32.65 8.46
N ASP A 186 29.12 33.49 8.25
CA ASP A 186 28.88 34.28 7.04
C ASP A 186 29.50 33.74 5.74
N ASP A 187 28.64 33.39 4.78
CA ASP A 187 28.83 33.91 3.42
C ASP A 187 27.51 33.91 2.62
N GLU A 188 27.13 35.11 2.21
CA GLU A 188 26.02 35.43 1.32
C GLU A 188 26.36 34.98 -0.11
N GLY A 189 25.50 34.17 -0.71
CA GLY A 189 25.65 33.70 -2.09
C GLY A 189 24.34 33.76 -2.85
N SER A 190 23.89 34.98 -3.15
CA SER A 190 22.77 35.27 -4.06
C SER A 190 23.00 34.62 -5.44
N GLN A 191 22.11 33.72 -5.86
CA GLN A 191 22.04 33.27 -7.25
C GLN A 191 20.69 33.62 -7.88
N GLN A 192 20.83 34.21 -9.06
CA GLN A 192 19.85 34.97 -9.81
C GLN A 192 18.78 34.06 -10.44
N ARG A 193 17.57 34.63 -10.52
CA ARG A 193 16.46 34.18 -11.36
C ARG A 193 16.69 34.64 -12.80
N GLU A 194 16.72 33.72 -13.74
CA GLU A 194 16.37 33.91 -15.16
C GLU A 194 15.34 32.80 -15.46
N GLN A 195 14.04 33.09 -15.55
CA GLN A 195 13.32 33.52 -16.76
C GLN A 195 13.74 32.78 -18.03
N GLU A 196 12.91 31.83 -18.47
CA GLU A 196 12.59 31.73 -19.90
C GLU A 196 11.21 31.09 -20.14
N GLU A 197 10.52 31.65 -21.12
CA GLU A 197 9.11 31.52 -21.44
C GLU A 197 8.79 30.31 -22.34
N ALA A 198 7.55 29.81 -22.19
CA ALA A 198 6.60 29.29 -23.22
C ALA A 198 7.05 28.13 -24.16
N PRO A 199 6.12 27.24 -24.60
CA PRO A 199 5.12 27.66 -25.58
C PRO A 199 3.70 27.09 -25.40
N LEU A 200 2.77 27.91 -25.91
CA LEU A 200 1.40 27.59 -26.31
C LEU A 200 1.25 26.18 -26.92
N ARG A 201 0.33 25.39 -26.36
CA ARG A 201 -0.27 24.25 -27.07
C ARG A 201 -1.78 24.41 -27.18
N ILE A 202 -2.17 24.76 -28.40
CA ILE A 202 -3.49 24.58 -28.98
C ILE A 202 -3.91 23.12 -28.77
N ARG A 203 -5.06 22.88 -28.13
CA ARG A 203 -5.77 21.60 -28.22
C ARG A 203 -7.19 21.83 -28.69
N THR A 204 -7.32 21.59 -29.99
CA THR A 204 -8.42 20.94 -30.71
C THR A 204 -9.54 20.36 -29.85
N GLY A 205 -10.77 20.69 -30.25
CA GLY A 205 -11.99 20.16 -29.68
C GLY A 205 -12.13 18.64 -29.79
N LEU A 206 -12.96 18.12 -28.90
CA LEU A 206 -13.53 16.78 -29.02
C LEU A 206 -15.01 16.88 -28.64
N SER A 207 -15.80 16.71 -29.69
CA SER A 207 -17.23 16.44 -29.67
C SER A 207 -17.47 14.96 -29.39
N GLN A 208 -18.75 14.63 -29.16
CA GLN A 208 -19.39 13.32 -28.98
C GLN A 208 -19.45 12.87 -27.51
N ALA A 209 -20.59 13.00 -26.82
CA ALA A 209 -21.88 12.34 -27.04
C ALA A 209 -21.73 10.82 -27.06
N THR A 210 -22.09 10.17 -25.94
CA THR A 210 -22.48 8.77 -25.98
C THR A 210 -23.57 8.53 -24.95
N GLU A 211 -24.56 7.80 -25.44
CA GLU A 211 -25.91 7.68 -24.95
C GLU A 211 -26.01 6.84 -23.67
N ARG A 212 -26.99 7.22 -22.86
CA ARG A 212 -27.52 6.41 -21.77
C ARG A 212 -28.30 5.23 -22.38
N SER A 213 -27.79 4.02 -22.24
CA SER A 213 -28.63 2.83 -22.37
C SER A 213 -29.08 2.36 -20.99
N SER A 214 -30.37 2.53 -20.77
CA SER A 214 -31.15 1.98 -19.67
C SER A 214 -31.47 0.53 -20.01
N LEU A 215 -30.99 -0.43 -19.22
CA LEU A 215 -31.41 -1.83 -19.32
C LEU A 215 -32.18 -2.22 -18.05
N HIS A 216 -33.49 -2.17 -18.23
CA HIS A 216 -34.52 -3.09 -17.75
C HIS A 216 -34.10 -4.14 -16.71
N LEU A 217 -34.64 -4.01 -15.50
CA LEU A 217 -34.86 -5.14 -14.59
C LEU A 217 -35.93 -6.05 -15.22
N GLY A 218 -35.56 -7.29 -15.50
CA GLY A 218 -36.52 -8.37 -15.75
C GLY A 218 -36.79 -9.11 -14.46
N ASP A 219 -38.06 -9.13 -14.06
CA ASP A 219 -38.61 -9.95 -13.00
C ASP A 219 -38.33 -11.44 -13.28
N LEU A 220 -37.75 -12.13 -12.30
CA LEU A 220 -37.68 -13.58 -12.29
C LEU A 220 -38.77 -14.12 -11.35
N ASP A 221 -39.75 -14.71 -12.01
CA ASP A 221 -40.87 -15.46 -11.48
C ASP A 221 -40.38 -16.72 -10.73
N LEU A 222 -40.80 -16.86 -9.47
CA LEU A 222 -40.60 -18.05 -8.65
C LEU A 222 -41.85 -18.90 -8.78
N SER A 223 -41.77 -19.98 -9.56
CA SER A 223 -42.76 -21.07 -9.52
C SER A 223 -42.18 -22.28 -8.79
N ASP A 224 -42.94 -22.71 -7.79
CA ASP A 224 -42.78 -23.91 -6.97
C ASP A 224 -42.59 -25.21 -7.78
N GLY A 225 -41.77 -26.10 -7.23
CA GLY A 225 -41.62 -27.51 -7.61
C GLY A 225 -40.80 -28.27 -6.58
#